data_AF-A0A0R2DCD0-F1
#
_entry.id   AF-A0A0R2DCD0-F1
#
_cell.length_a   1.000
_cell.length_b   1.000
_cell.length_c   1.000
_cell.angle_alpha   90.00
_cell.angle_beta   90.00
_cell.angle_gamma   90.00
#
_symmetry.space_group_name_H-M   'P 1'
#
loop_
_entity.id
_entity.type
_entity.pdbx_description
1 polymer ?
#
loop_
_entity_poly.entity_id
_entity_poly.type
_entity_poly.pdbx_seq_one_letter_code
_entity_poly.pdbx_strand_id
1 'polypeptide(L)'
;MIKVPAMLTFDSINAIEVAYGKNYTAFEKDLTALLNRKVFKRDEKSMKLVWSLVYGLLIGGGTECTYDEMNRAIPFSDVPNVLEDALKIMQEQGFQESDAKK
;
A
#
# COMPACT_ATOMS: atom_id res chain seq x y z
N MET A 1 -21.25 4.87 4.53
CA MET A 1 -19.78 4.77 4.64
C MET A 1 -19.20 5.06 3.28
N ILE A 2 -18.45 6.15 3.14
CA ILE A 2 -17.71 6.45 1.90
C ILE A 2 -16.55 5.47 1.88
N LYS A 3 -16.57 4.50 0.94
CA LYS A 3 -15.42 3.64 0.70
C LYS A 3 -14.31 4.54 0.19
N VAL A 4 -13.14 4.50 0.82
CA VAL A 4 -11.94 5.15 0.26
C VAL A 4 -11.80 4.64 -1.18
N PRO A 5 -11.67 5.52 -2.18
CA PRO A 5 -11.43 5.11 -3.56
C PRO A 5 -10.01 4.56 -3.62
N ALA A 6 -9.89 3.29 -3.25
CA ALA A 6 -8.66 2.54 -3.20
C ALA A 6 -8.89 1.25 -4.00
N MET A 7 -8.06 1.05 -5.01
CA MET A 7 -8.15 -0.07 -5.93
C MET A 7 -6.74 -0.51 -6.29
N LEU A 8 -6.52 -1.80 -6.52
CA LEU A 8 -5.26 -2.31 -7.05
C LEU A 8 -5.34 -2.37 -8.58
N THR A 9 -4.69 -1.43 -9.25
CA THR A 9 -4.58 -1.35 -10.71
C THR A 9 -3.11 -1.26 -11.13
N PHE A 10 -2.85 -1.27 -12.45
CA PHE A 10 -1.49 -1.00 -12.95
C PHE A 10 -0.97 0.37 -12.52
N ASP A 11 -1.85 1.38 -12.41
CA ASP A 11 -1.46 2.70 -11.91
C ASP A 11 -1.07 2.65 -10.43
N SER A 12 -1.75 1.81 -9.63
CA SER A 12 -1.33 1.56 -8.24
C SER A 12 0.06 0.96 -8.17
N ILE A 13 0.33 -0.06 -8.99
CA ILE A 13 1.62 -0.74 -9.02
C ILE A 13 2.72 0.27 -9.35
N ASN A 14 2.53 1.06 -10.41
CA ASN A 14 3.48 2.11 -10.80
C ASN A 14 3.69 3.14 -9.68
N ALA A 15 2.61 3.59 -9.04
CA ALA A 15 2.67 4.54 -7.94
C ALA A 15 3.40 3.98 -6.71
N ILE A 16 3.22 2.69 -6.39
CA ILE A 16 3.95 1.99 -5.33
C ILE A 16 5.44 1.95 -5.66
N GLU A 17 5.80 1.58 -6.89
CA GLU A 17 7.20 1.49 -7.30
C GLU A 17 7.91 2.84 -7.21
N VAL A 18 7.25 3.91 -7.65
CA VAL A 18 7.77 5.27 -7.58
C VAL A 18 7.93 5.72 -6.13
N ALA A 19 6.92 5.53 -5.27
CA ALA A 19 6.98 5.94 -3.87
C ALA A 19 7.99 5.11 -3.05
N TYR A 20 8.07 3.81 -3.32
CA TYR A 20 8.97 2.92 -2.62
C TYR A 20 10.43 3.06 -3.11
N GLY A 21 10.61 3.33 -4.40
CA GLY A 21 11.90 3.44 -5.07
C GLY A 21 12.51 2.09 -5.50
N LYS A 22 11.71 1.02 -5.51
CA LYS A 22 12.07 -0.32 -6.02
C LYS A 22 10.88 -0.93 -6.75
N ASN A 23 11.13 -1.98 -7.52
CA ASN A 23 10.06 -2.70 -8.20
C ASN A 23 9.05 -3.35 -7.23
N TYR A 24 7.87 -3.65 -7.76
CA TYR A 24 6.72 -4.13 -7.01
C TYR A 24 6.98 -5.50 -6.36
N THR A 25 7.71 -6.39 -7.02
CA THR A 25 8.11 -7.69 -6.44
C THR A 25 9.00 -7.52 -5.20
N ALA A 26 9.94 -6.58 -5.21
CA ALA A 26 10.77 -6.28 -4.05
C ALA A 26 9.94 -5.64 -2.93
N PHE A 27 8.98 -4.78 -3.29
CA PHE A 27 8.02 -4.19 -2.35
C PHE A 27 7.18 -5.27 -1.66
N GLU A 28 6.56 -6.19 -2.41
CA GLU A 28 5.70 -7.25 -1.85
C GLU A 28 6.47 -8.16 -0.90
N LYS A 29 7.72 -8.50 -1.24
CA LYS A 29 8.60 -9.29 -0.38
C LYS A 29 8.91 -8.54 0.93
N ASP A 30 9.26 -7.26 0.85
CA ASP A 30 9.59 -6.44 2.00
C ASP A 30 8.35 -6.17 2.88
N LEU A 31 7.18 -5.97 2.27
CA LEU A 31 5.89 -5.83 2.95
C LEU A 31 5.50 -7.14 3.65
N THR A 32 5.59 -8.29 2.98
CA THR A 32 5.34 -9.61 3.58
C THR A 32 6.27 -9.85 4.77
N ALA A 33 7.55 -9.48 4.65
CA ALA A 33 8.51 -9.55 5.74
C ALA A 33 8.16 -8.63 6.92
N LEU A 34 7.54 -7.47 6.66
CA LEU A 34 7.03 -6.57 7.68
C LEU A 34 5.83 -7.16 8.41
N LEU A 35 4.85 -7.70 7.68
CA LEU A 35 3.62 -8.30 8.24
C LEU A 35 3.90 -9.56 9.07
N ASN A 36 4.91 -10.34 8.68
CA ASN A 36 5.34 -11.51 9.43
C ASN A 36 6.07 -11.18 10.74
N ARG A 37 6.43 -9.91 10.98
CA ARG A 37 7.01 -9.49 12.26
C ARG A 37 5.91 -9.38 13.30
N LYS A 38 6.11 -10.01 14.46
CA LYS A 38 5.21 -9.92 15.62
C LYS A 38 5.11 -8.50 16.22
N VAL A 39 6.03 -7.61 15.88
CA VAL A 39 6.08 -6.23 16.40
C VAL A 39 6.25 -5.27 15.24
N PHE A 40 5.21 -4.50 14.96
CA PHE A 40 5.31 -3.35 14.06
C PHE A 40 6.12 -2.26 14.76
N LYS A 41 7.29 -1.93 14.20
CA LYS A 41 8.11 -0.83 14.69
C LYS A 41 7.78 0.42 13.90
N ARG A 42 7.58 1.53 14.61
CA ARG A 42 7.51 2.87 14.01
C ARG A 42 8.92 3.32 13.63
N ASP A 43 9.49 2.68 12.62
CA ASP A 43 10.73 3.09 11.98
C ASP A 43 10.46 3.58 10.56
N GLU A 44 11.36 4.38 10.03
CA GLU A 44 11.23 5.01 8.71
C GLU A 44 11.03 3.98 7.59
N LYS A 45 11.66 2.81 7.67
CA LYS A 45 11.53 1.77 6.64
C LYS A 45 10.14 1.12 6.68
N SER A 46 9.68 0.78 7.87
CA SER A 46 8.35 0.21 8.09
C SER A 46 7.25 1.19 7.65
N MET A 47 7.38 2.47 8.01
CA MET A 47 6.45 3.51 7.58
C MET A 47 6.51 3.75 6.08
N LYS A 48 7.70 3.73 5.46
CA LYS A 48 7.83 3.88 4.01
C LYS A 48 7.06 2.79 3.26
N LEU A 49 7.12 1.54 3.72
CA LEU A 49 6.36 0.43 3.14
C LEU A 49 4.84 0.68 3.23
N VAL A 50 4.35 1.02 4.42
CA VAL A 50 2.92 1.28 4.66
C VAL A 50 2.42 2.43 3.77
N TRP A 51 3.12 3.56 3.80
CA TRP A 51 2.72 4.72 3.02
C TRP A 51 2.82 4.49 1.51
N SER A 52 3.79 3.72 1.04
CA SER A 52 3.88 3.39 -0.40
C SER A 52 2.66 2.58 -0.84
N LEU A 53 2.21 1.61 -0.03
CA LEU A 53 0.99 0.84 -0.28
C LEU A 53 -0.24 1.74 -0.37
N VAL A 54 -0.47 2.54 0.66
CA VAL A 54 -1.65 3.40 0.78
C VAL A 54 -1.70 4.41 -0.37
N TYR A 55 -0.57 5.05 -0.65
CA TYR A 55 -0.43 5.99 -1.76
C TYR A 55 -0.81 5.35 -3.08
N GLY A 56 -0.24 4.19 -3.39
CA GLY A 56 -0.53 3.50 -4.64
C GLY A 56 -1.99 3.11 -4.79
N LEU A 57 -2.61 2.60 -3.73
CA LEU A 57 -4.02 2.23 -3.78
C LEU A 57 -4.92 3.46 -3.98
N LEU A 58 -4.60 4.60 -3.35
CA LEU A 58 -5.33 5.85 -3.55
C LEU A 58 -5.24 6.32 -5.00
N ILE A 59 -4.03 6.34 -5.60
CA ILE A 59 -3.85 6.65 -7.02
C ILE A 59 -4.66 5.69 -7.89
N GLY A 60 -4.61 4.39 -7.57
CA GLY A 60 -5.35 3.33 -8.27
C GLY A 60 -6.85 3.50 -8.29
N GLY A 61 -7.42 4.01 -7.20
CA GLY A 61 -8.85 4.31 -7.11
C GLY A 61 -9.23 5.67 -7.72
N GLY A 62 -8.27 6.39 -8.32
CA GLY A 62 -8.50 7.69 -8.96
C GLY A 62 -8.36 8.88 -8.02
N THR A 63 -7.72 8.72 -6.87
CA THR A 63 -7.40 9.85 -5.99
C THR A 63 -6.14 10.54 -6.49
N GLU A 64 -6.24 11.79 -6.89
CA GLU A 64 -5.08 12.63 -7.14
C GLU A 64 -4.57 13.21 -5.82
N CYS A 65 -3.46 12.65 -5.32
CA CYS A 65 -2.77 13.19 -4.14
C CYS A 65 -1.26 12.97 -4.29
N THR A 66 -0.47 13.74 -3.55
CA THR A 66 0.97 13.49 -3.41
C THR A 66 1.26 12.67 -2.16
N TYR A 67 2.40 11.97 -2.16
CA TYR A 67 2.87 11.22 -0.99
C TYR A 67 2.95 12.08 0.29
N ASP A 68 3.40 13.32 0.16
CA ASP A 68 3.52 14.27 1.28
C ASP A 68 2.18 14.79 1.78
N GLU A 69 1.19 14.94 0.90
CA GLU A 69 -0.17 15.31 1.29
C GLU A 69 -0.85 14.17 2.04
N MET A 70 -0.74 12.94 1.53
CA MET A 70 -1.28 11.75 2.19
C MET A 70 -0.66 11.56 3.59
N ASN A 71 0.67 11.63 3.71
CA ASN A 71 1.38 11.45 4.99
C ASN A 71 1.01 12.55 6.01
N ARG A 72 0.57 13.73 5.55
CA ARG A 72 0.05 14.80 6.42
C ARG A 72 -1.43 14.65 6.75
N ALA A 73 -2.22 14.07 5.84
CA ALA A 73 -3.67 13.94 5.98
C ALA A 73 -4.09 12.79 6.91
N ILE A 74 -3.28 11.73 7.00
CA ILE A 74 -3.62 10.54 7.77
C ILE A 74 -2.94 10.61 9.15
N PRO A 75 -3.71 10.69 10.26
CA PRO A 75 -3.16 10.66 11.60
C PRO A 75 -2.40 9.35 11.87
N PHE A 76 -1.32 9.43 12.65
CA PHE A 76 -0.55 8.24 13.00
C PHE A 76 -1.38 7.17 13.74
N SER A 77 -2.39 7.59 14.52
CA SER A 77 -3.32 6.68 15.20
C SER A 77 -4.12 5.81 14.23
N ASP A 78 -4.32 6.29 13.00
CA ASP A 78 -5.18 5.65 12.00
C ASP A 78 -4.38 4.77 11.05
N VAL A 79 -3.04 4.83 11.11
CA VAL A 79 -2.14 4.00 10.30
C VAL A 79 -2.48 2.51 10.38
N PRO A 80 -2.75 1.90 11.55
CA PRO A 80 -3.12 0.48 11.61
C PRO A 80 -4.40 0.17 10.82
N ASN A 81 -5.43 1.02 10.95
CA ASN A 81 -6.72 0.83 10.28
C ASN A 81 -6.57 1.00 8.77
N VAL A 82 -5.87 2.05 8.33
CA VAL A 82 -5.62 2.31 6.91
C VAL A 82 -4.78 1.20 6.29
N LEU A 83 -3.78 0.69 7.02
CA LEU A 83 -2.98 -0.44 6.58
C LEU A 83 -3.83 -1.70 6.46
N GLU A 84 -4.71 -1.98 7.40
CA GLU A 84 -5.63 -3.13 7.35
C GLU A 84 -6.55 -3.06 6.12
N ASP A 85 -7.16 -1.90 5.87
CA ASP A 85 -7.99 -1.67 4.68
C ASP A 85 -7.19 -1.83 3.39
N ALA A 86 -5.98 -1.28 3.34
CA ALA A 86 -5.08 -1.37 2.19
C ALA A 86 -4.67 -2.82 1.90
N LEU A 87 -4.31 -3.58 2.94
CA LEU A 87 -3.95 -5.00 2.81
C LEU A 87 -5.13 -5.84 2.38
N LYS A 88 -6.33 -5.54 2.89
CA LYS A 88 -7.55 -6.21 2.46
C LYS A 88 -7.81 -6.00 0.98
N ILE A 89 -7.67 -4.78 0.48
CA ILE A 89 -7.77 -4.48 -0.95
C ILE A 89 -6.71 -5.22 -1.74
N MET A 90 -5.45 -5.21 -1.27
CA MET A 90 -4.35 -5.93 -1.92
C MET A 90 -4.55 -7.45 -1.88
N GLN A 91 -5.26 -8.02 -0.91
CA GLN A 91 -5.57 -9.45 -0.87
C GLN A 91 -6.80 -9.82 -1.71
N GLU A 92 -7.82 -8.97 -1.73
CA GLU A 92 -9.07 -9.20 -2.45
C GLU A 92 -8.95 -8.91 -3.96
N GLN A 93 -8.14 -7.90 -4.31
CA GLN A 93 -7.91 -7.43 -5.69
C GLN A 93 -6.48 -7.68 -6.16
N GLY A 94 -5.61 -8.16 -5.25
CA GLY A 94 -4.30 -8.70 -5.59
C GLY A 94 -4.43 -9.57 -6.81
N PHE A 95 -3.69 -9.24 -7.86
CA PHE A 95 -3.49 -10.14 -8.99
C PHE A 95 -3.03 -11.45 -8.39
N GLN A 96 -3.97 -12.36 -8.21
CA GLN A 96 -3.71 -13.68 -7.69
C GLN A 96 -2.60 -14.24 -8.59
N GLU A 97 -1.48 -14.70 -8.04
CA GLU A 97 -0.44 -15.41 -8.81
C GLU A 97 -1.04 -16.59 -9.62
N SER A 98 -2.28 -16.98 -9.36
CA SER A 98 -3.12 -17.87 -10.17
C SER A 98 -3.59 -17.32 -11.53
N ASP A 99 -3.76 -16.01 -11.71
CA ASP A 99 -4.16 -15.43 -13.01
C ASP A 99 -2.99 -15.34 -14.01
N ALA A 100 -1.75 -15.34 -13.53
CA ALA A 100 -0.55 -15.40 -14.36
C ALA A 100 -0.14 -16.83 -14.79
N LYS A 101 -0.91 -17.86 -14.39
CA LYS A 101 -0.66 -19.28 -14.72
C LYS A 101 -1.77 -19.90 -15.60
N LYS A 102 -2.31 -19.14 -16.54
CA LYS A 102 -3.10 -19.70 -17.64
C LYS A 102 -2.46 -19.46 -19.00
#